data_AF-A0A239GRH2-F1
#
_entry.id   AF-A0A239GRH2-F1
#
_cell.length_a   1.000
_cell.length_b   1.000
_cell.length_c   1.000
_cell.angle_alpha   90.00
_cell.angle_beta   90.00
_cell.angle_gamma   90.00
#
_symmetry.space_group_name_H-M   'P 1'
#
loop_
_entity.id
_entity.type
_entity.pdbx_description
1 polymer ?
#
loop_
_entity_poly.entity_id
_entity_poly.type
_entity_poly.pdbx_seq_one_letter_code
_entity_poly.pdbx_strand_id
1 'polypeptide(L)'
;MSPGRPGPGNGDPAREWATVLDELEGEVLAAEAVLRADRDDEIAAWGGRAEDWIPPATLGPVPADLRERAAHLLQHQLAVAEELAERIIRSRRQRDVAARMSYGPTRPVASFVDRSL
;
A
#
# COMPACT_ATOMS: atom_id res chain seq x y z
N MET A 1 46.31 -6.21 4.97
CA MET A 1 45.65 -7.30 5.73
C MET A 1 44.16 -7.11 5.54
N SER A 2 43.55 -7.88 4.63
CA SER A 2 42.11 -7.82 4.38
C SER A 2 41.41 -8.88 5.23
N PRO A 3 40.38 -8.55 6.02
CA PRO A 3 39.54 -9.57 6.63
C PRO A 3 38.72 -10.28 5.53
N GLY A 4 38.68 -11.60 5.64
CA GLY A 4 38.12 -12.51 4.64
C GLY A 4 36.63 -12.32 4.38
N ARG A 5 36.26 -12.56 3.13
CA ARG A 5 34.88 -12.62 2.65
C ARG A 5 34.17 -13.80 3.35
N PRO A 6 33.04 -13.62 4.05
CA PRO A 6 32.25 -14.74 4.53
C PRO A 6 31.72 -15.52 3.33
N GLY A 7 31.86 -16.85 3.34
CA GLY A 7 31.26 -17.74 2.34
C GLY A 7 29.72 -17.69 2.38
N PRO A 8 29.02 -18.22 1.36
CA PRO A 8 27.56 -18.27 1.36
C PRO A 8 27.12 -19.11 2.56
N GLY A 9 26.53 -18.44 3.55
CA GLY A 9 26.17 -19.06 4.81
C GLY A 9 25.08 -20.10 4.62
N ASN A 10 25.29 -21.28 5.21
CA ASN A 10 24.20 -22.14 5.68
C ASN A 10 23.43 -21.36 6.75
N GLY A 11 22.52 -20.48 6.34
CA GLY A 11 21.59 -19.83 7.26
C GLY A 11 20.67 -20.86 7.88
N ASP A 12 20.36 -20.68 9.16
CA ASP A 12 19.32 -21.45 9.82
C ASP A 12 17.97 -20.97 9.23
N PRO A 13 17.23 -21.81 8.49
CA PRO A 13 16.04 -21.39 7.77
C PRO A 13 14.96 -20.80 8.70
N ALA A 14 14.95 -21.16 9.98
CA ALA A 14 14.06 -20.54 10.95
C ALA A 14 14.43 -19.07 11.22
N ARG A 15 15.73 -18.75 11.24
CA ARG A 15 16.23 -17.39 11.38
C ARG A 15 15.94 -16.56 10.12
N GLU A 16 16.00 -17.17 8.95
CA GLU A 16 15.63 -16.51 7.68
C GLU A 16 14.13 -16.23 7.62
N TRP A 17 13.27 -17.19 8.00
CA TRP A 17 11.83 -16.98 8.13
C TRP A 17 11.48 -15.91 9.17
N ALA A 18 12.14 -15.91 10.33
CA ALA A 18 11.93 -14.89 11.36
C ALA A 18 12.23 -13.48 10.82
N THR A 19 13.34 -13.34 10.08
CA THR A 19 13.73 -12.06 9.46
C THR A 19 12.67 -11.57 8.47
N VAL A 20 12.17 -12.48 7.63
CA VAL A 20 11.12 -12.12 6.66
C VAL A 20 9.82 -11.74 7.37
N LEU A 21 9.41 -12.47 8.41
CA LEU A 21 8.24 -12.10 9.19
C LEU A 21 8.41 -10.74 9.89
N ASP A 22 9.61 -10.42 10.39
CA ASP A 22 9.91 -9.11 10.99
C ASP A 22 9.78 -7.97 9.95
N GLU A 23 10.29 -8.18 8.73
CA GLU A 23 10.16 -7.22 7.63
C GLU A 23 8.70 -6.99 7.24
N LEU A 24 7.92 -8.06 7.13
CA LEU A 24 6.50 -8.00 6.80
C LEU A 24 5.66 -7.32 7.89
N GLU A 25 5.96 -7.58 9.16
CA GLU A 25 5.37 -6.86 10.28
C GLU A 25 5.70 -5.36 10.21
N GLY A 26 6.93 -5.01 9.85
CA GLY A 26 7.35 -3.63 9.64
C GLY A 26 6.54 -2.91 8.56
N GLU A 27 6.31 -3.55 7.41
CA GLU A 27 5.51 -2.97 6.33
C GLU A 27 4.03 -2.79 6.73
N VAL A 28 3.45 -3.72 7.50
CA VAL A 28 2.08 -3.57 8.04
C VAL A 28 1.99 -2.36 8.96
N LEU A 29 2.94 -2.20 9.88
CA LEU A 29 2.99 -1.06 10.80
C LEU A 29 3.16 0.27 10.03
N ALA A 30 3.93 0.27 8.95
CA ALA A 30 4.07 1.43 8.08
C ALA A 30 2.75 1.79 7.38
N ALA A 31 2.01 0.80 6.87
CA ALA A 31 0.69 0.99 6.27
C ALA A 31 -0.30 1.59 7.28
N GLU A 32 -0.36 1.04 8.49
CA GLU A 32 -1.23 1.56 9.57
C GLU A 32 -0.84 2.99 9.98
N ALA A 33 0.45 3.32 9.98
CA ALA A 33 0.89 4.67 10.28
C ALA A 33 0.42 5.68 9.22
N VAL A 34 0.41 5.28 7.95
CA VAL A 34 -0.10 6.09 6.84
C VAL A 34 -1.63 6.26 6.95
N LEU A 35 -2.36 5.17 7.24
CA LEU A 35 -3.80 5.21 7.49
C LEU A 35 -4.15 6.15 8.65
N ARG A 36 -3.48 6.02 9.80
CA ARG A 36 -3.71 6.88 10.98
C ARG A 36 -3.36 8.35 10.74
N ALA A 37 -2.37 8.62 9.89
CA ALA A 37 -2.00 9.98 9.53
C ALA A 37 -2.99 10.64 8.56
N ASP A 38 -3.96 9.89 8.02
CA ASP A 38 -4.98 10.32 7.06
C ASP A 38 -4.41 11.02 5.81
N ARG A 39 -3.23 10.56 5.35
CA ARG A 39 -2.51 11.14 4.21
C ARG A 39 -2.97 10.50 2.90
N ASP A 40 -4.05 11.03 2.33
CA ASP A 40 -4.73 10.51 1.14
C ASP A 40 -3.81 10.25 -0.07
N ASP A 41 -2.78 11.07 -0.28
CA ASP A 41 -1.82 10.88 -1.38
C ASP A 41 -0.84 9.73 -1.13
N GLU A 42 -0.39 9.55 0.10
CA GLU A 42 0.45 8.42 0.50
C GLU A 42 -0.35 7.12 0.43
N ILE A 43 -1.62 7.14 0.88
CA ILE A 43 -2.56 6.02 0.77
C ILE A 43 -2.78 5.63 -0.70
N ALA A 44 -2.91 6.58 -1.61
CA ALA A 44 -3.05 6.29 -3.03
C ALA A 44 -1.80 5.61 -3.63
N ALA A 45 -0.61 5.90 -3.12
CA ALA A 45 0.65 5.32 -3.60
C ALA A 45 0.86 3.86 -3.13
N TRP A 46 0.18 3.44 -2.06
CA TRP A 46 0.29 2.06 -1.53
C TRP A 46 -0.15 0.98 -2.53
N GLY A 47 -1.07 1.29 -3.43
CA GLY A 47 -1.51 0.34 -4.47
C GLY A 47 -0.36 -0.14 -5.36
N GLY A 48 0.55 0.76 -5.76
CA GLY A 48 1.72 0.38 -6.58
C GLY A 48 2.77 -0.40 -5.78
N ARG A 49 2.98 -0.05 -4.51
CA ARG A 49 3.94 -0.74 -3.63
C ARG A 49 3.60 -2.22 -3.44
N ALA A 50 2.31 -2.53 -3.33
CA ALA A 50 1.84 -3.90 -3.16
C ALA A 50 2.12 -4.77 -4.41
N GLU A 51 2.07 -4.18 -5.61
CA GLU A 51 2.36 -4.88 -6.88
C GLU A 51 3.85 -5.24 -7.03
N ASP A 52 4.74 -4.47 -6.41
CA ASP A 52 6.20 -4.65 -6.49
C ASP A 52 6.74 -5.73 -5.53
N TRP A 53 5.91 -6.24 -4.60
CA TRP A 53 6.38 -7.24 -3.62
C TRP A 53 6.56 -8.62 -4.26
N ILE A 54 7.79 -9.11 -4.24
CA ILE A 54 8.17 -10.46 -4.65
C ILE A 54 8.40 -11.34 -3.41
N PRO A 55 7.68 -12.46 -3.24
CA PRO A 55 7.89 -13.36 -2.13
C PRO A 55 9.24 -14.10 -2.24
N PRO A 56 9.96 -14.30 -1.12
CA PRO A 56 11.22 -15.03 -1.12
C PRO A 56 11.04 -16.50 -1.50
N ALA A 57 11.64 -16.93 -2.61
CA ALA A 57 11.41 -18.24 -3.21
C ALA A 57 12.22 -19.40 -2.57
N THR A 58 13.22 -19.09 -1.72
CA THR A 58 14.21 -20.08 -1.25
C THR A 58 14.00 -20.58 0.18
N LEU A 59 12.99 -20.10 0.90
CA LEU A 59 12.87 -20.31 2.34
C LEU A 59 12.29 -21.68 2.76
N GLY A 60 11.80 -22.50 1.82
CA GLY A 60 11.10 -23.74 2.15
C GLY A 60 9.80 -23.48 2.95
N PRO A 61 9.23 -24.47 3.65
CA PRO A 61 8.01 -24.28 4.43
C PRO A 61 8.27 -23.49 5.73
N VAL A 62 7.26 -22.74 6.20
CA VAL A 62 7.32 -22.03 7.49
C VAL A 62 7.53 -23.02 8.66
N PRO A 63 8.55 -22.82 9.51
CA PRO A 63 8.80 -23.59 10.71
C PRO A 63 7.59 -23.63 11.65
N ALA A 64 7.38 -24.75 12.34
CA ALA A 64 6.18 -24.99 13.14
C ALA A 64 5.98 -23.95 14.26
N ASP A 65 7.07 -23.51 14.89
CA ASP A 65 7.14 -22.48 15.92
C ASP A 65 6.78 -21.07 15.41
N LEU A 66 6.89 -20.83 14.10
CA LEU A 66 6.55 -19.55 13.46
C LEU A 66 5.17 -19.54 12.80
N ARG A 67 4.47 -20.68 12.72
CA ARG A 67 3.18 -20.77 12.02
C ARG A 67 2.09 -19.92 12.64
N GLU A 68 1.98 -19.93 13.96
CA GLU A 68 0.98 -19.13 14.67
C GLU A 68 1.22 -17.63 14.42
N ARG A 69 2.48 -17.19 14.58
CA ARG A 69 2.89 -15.82 14.28
C ARG A 69 2.59 -15.43 12.83
N ALA A 70 2.95 -16.25 11.86
CA ALA A 70 2.67 -16.01 10.45
C ALA A 70 1.15 -15.93 10.15
N ALA A 71 0.34 -16.78 10.80
CA ALA A 71 -1.11 -16.74 10.65
C ALA A 71 -1.71 -15.46 11.22
N HIS A 72 -1.27 -15.03 12.41
CA HIS A 72 -1.68 -13.75 13.00
C HIS A 72 -1.31 -12.56 12.11
N LEU A 73 -0.07 -12.55 11.61
CA LEU A 73 0.38 -11.52 10.69
C LEU A 73 -0.47 -11.48 9.41
N LEU A 74 -0.78 -12.62 8.81
CA LEU A 74 -1.63 -12.67 7.62
C LEU A 74 -3.03 -12.10 7.89
N GLN A 75 -3.65 -12.43 9.03
CA GLN A 75 -4.95 -11.86 9.38
C GLN A 75 -4.88 -10.34 9.54
N HIS A 76 -3.82 -9.84 10.17
CA HIS A 76 -3.61 -8.40 10.33
C HIS A 76 -3.37 -7.72 8.97
N GLN A 77 -2.57 -8.31 8.10
CA GLN A 77 -2.35 -7.85 6.72
C GLN A 77 -3.66 -7.71 5.96
N LEU A 78 -4.54 -8.71 6.04
CA LEU A 78 -5.84 -8.68 5.36
C LEU A 78 -6.74 -7.54 5.88
N ALA A 79 -6.79 -7.34 7.19
CA ALA A 79 -7.57 -6.25 7.79
C ALA A 79 -7.06 -4.86 7.35
N VAL A 80 -5.74 -4.65 7.36
CA VAL A 80 -5.13 -3.39 6.93
C VAL A 80 -5.30 -3.17 5.43
N ALA A 81 -5.19 -4.23 4.62
CA ALA A 81 -5.39 -4.17 3.18
C ALA A 81 -6.84 -3.79 2.83
N GLU A 82 -7.83 -4.31 3.57
CA GLU A 82 -9.24 -3.95 3.41
C GLU A 82 -9.46 -2.46 3.67
N GLU A 83 -8.94 -1.94 4.79
CA GLU A 83 -9.04 -0.52 5.14
C GLU A 83 -8.35 0.39 4.10
N LEU A 84 -7.15 0.02 3.67
CA LEU A 84 -6.43 0.73 2.60
C LEU A 84 -7.25 0.79 1.31
N ALA A 85 -7.80 -0.34 0.86
CA ALA A 85 -8.59 -0.42 -0.37
C ALA A 85 -9.82 0.48 -0.29
N GLU A 86 -10.54 0.45 0.84
CA GLU A 86 -11.70 1.32 1.07
C GLU A 86 -11.33 2.81 1.01
N ARG A 87 -10.21 3.21 1.63
CA ARG A 87 -9.77 4.60 1.66
C ARG A 87 -9.31 5.08 0.28
N ILE A 88 -8.63 4.22 -0.49
CA ILE A 88 -8.24 4.50 -1.89
C ILE A 88 -9.49 4.73 -2.75
N ILE A 89 -10.50 3.86 -2.66
CA ILE A 89 -11.76 4.00 -3.43
C ILE A 89 -12.48 5.30 -3.05
N ARG A 90 -12.57 5.62 -1.75
CA ARG A 90 -13.20 6.84 -1.25
C ARG A 90 -12.49 8.10 -1.78
N SER A 91 -11.17 8.13 -1.73
CA SER A 91 -10.35 9.24 -2.22
C SER A 91 -10.56 9.48 -3.73
N ARG A 92 -10.56 8.41 -4.54
CA ARG A 92 -10.85 8.51 -5.99
C ARG A 92 -12.22 9.13 -6.27
N ARG A 93 -13.26 8.67 -5.57
CA ARG A 93 -14.63 9.20 -5.74
C ARG A 93 -14.72 10.69 -5.38
N GLN A 94 -14.01 11.13 -4.34
CA GLN A 94 -13.97 12.54 -3.96
C GLN A 94 -13.31 13.40 -5.04
N ARG A 95 -12.18 12.93 -5.61
CA ARG A 95 -11.49 13.62 -6.71
C ARG A 95 -12.37 13.73 -7.96
N ASP A 96 -13.09 12.67 -8.32
CA ASP A 96 -14.01 12.67 -9.47
C ASP A 96 -15.16 13.68 -9.28
N VAL A 97 -15.73 13.76 -8.07
CA VAL A 97 -16.76 14.75 -7.74
C VAL A 97 -16.20 16.16 -7.83
N ALA A 98 -15.03 16.41 -7.24
CA ALA A 98 -14.37 17.71 -7.28
C ALA A 98 -14.03 18.15 -8.73
N ALA A 99 -13.56 17.22 -9.57
CA ALA A 99 -13.31 17.47 -10.98
C ALA A 99 -14.61 17.86 -11.72
N ARG A 100 -15.71 17.14 -11.49
CA ARG A 100 -17.02 17.46 -12.10
C ARG A 100 -17.56 18.83 -11.68
N MET A 101 -17.33 19.23 -10.43
CA MET A 101 -17.70 20.58 -9.96
C MET A 101 -16.82 21.67 -10.62
N SER A 102 -15.53 21.39 -10.81
CA SER A 102 -14.57 22.33 -11.39
C SER A 102 -14.80 22.56 -12.89
N TYR A 103 -15.33 21.57 -13.61
CA TYR A 103 -15.68 21.66 -15.04
C TYR A 103 -17.20 21.84 -15.28
N GLY A 104 -17.98 22.23 -14.26
CA GLY A 104 -19.40 22.49 -14.42
C GLY A 104 -19.65 23.59 -15.46
N PRO A 105 -20.65 23.44 -16.36
CA PRO A 105 -20.85 24.39 -17.45
C PRO A 105 -21.11 25.79 -16.88
N THR A 106 -20.33 26.78 -17.34
CA THR A 106 -20.66 28.20 -17.14
C THR A 106 -22.10 28.38 -17.61
N ARG A 107 -23.01 28.67 -16.67
CA ARG A 107 -24.42 28.90 -16.96
C ARG A 107 -24.50 29.86 -18.17
N PRO A 108 -25.23 29.54 -19.26
CA PRO A 108 -25.32 30.44 -20.40
C PRO A 108 -25.83 31.79 -19.91
N VAL A 109 -24.96 32.80 -19.91
CA VAL A 109 -25.37 34.18 -19.66
C VAL A 109 -26.15 34.61 -20.90
N ALA A 110 -27.38 35.07 -20.71
CA ALA A 110 -28.21 35.54 -21.80
C ALA A 110 -27.48 36.68 -22.54
N SER A 111 -26.95 36.39 -23.72
CA SER A 111 -26.32 37.37 -24.59
C SER A 111 -27.41 38.05 -25.43
N PHE A 112 -27.64 39.34 -25.17
CA PHE A 112 -28.56 40.15 -25.97
C PHE A 112 -27.90 40.44 -27.32
N VAL A 113 -28.50 39.97 -28.42
CA VAL A 113 -28.07 40.29 -29.78
C VAL A 113 -28.95 41.42 -30.29
N ASP A 114 -28.40 42.63 -30.33
CA ASP A 114 -29.03 43.74 -31.04
C ASP A 114 -28.80 43.54 -32.54
N ARG A 115 -29.89 43.42 -33.31
CA ARG A 115 -29.84 43.39 -34.77
C ARG A 115 -30.40 44.71 -35.27
N SER A 116 -29.52 45.63 -35.61
CA SER A 116 -29.86 46.84 -36.37
C SER A 116 -30.18 46.46 -37.82
N LEU A 117 -31.32 46.95 -38.30
CA LEU A 117 -31.92 46.73 -39.62
C LEU A 117 -31.06 47.26 -40.78
#